data_AF-A0A9E2LRD1-F1
#
_entry.id   AF-A0A9E2LRD1-F1
#
_cell.length_a   1.000
_cell.length_b   1.000
_cell.length_c   1.000
_cell.angle_alpha   90.00
_cell.angle_beta   90.00
_cell.angle_gamma   90.00
#
_symmetry.space_group_name_H-M   'P 1'
#
loop_
_entity.id
_entity.type
_entity.pdbx_description
1 polymer ?
#
loop_
_entity_poly.entity_id
_entity_poly.type
_entity_poly.pdbx_seq_one_letter_code
_entity_poly.pdbx_strand_id
1 'polypeptide(L)'
;MTTPPNRWLHLRHPEGFDEVRFDAFCAFCRIWGKLVEAYLAERRHIMGLVGEIEYVVFPPTLSEDRKIASLPLGGSNTIGSRSFFEDHHWRRAWENFDVHFLMEAEEGITEDCGKGMHTNWRQCLHRESE
;
A
#
# COMPACT_ATOMS: atom_id res chain seq x y z
N MET A 1 0.69 -11.95 -20.40
CA MET A 1 -0.53 -11.36 -19.83
C MET A 1 -0.11 -10.59 -18.61
N THR A 2 -0.55 -9.35 -18.41
CA THR A 2 -0.26 -8.60 -17.19
C THR A 2 -1.07 -9.21 -16.04
N THR A 3 -0.41 -9.60 -14.96
CA THR A 3 -1.08 -10.11 -13.74
C THR A 3 -2.07 -9.05 -13.24
N PRO A 4 -3.34 -9.37 -12.99
CA PRO A 4 -4.31 -8.39 -12.49
C PRO A 4 -3.99 -8.01 -11.03
N PRO A 5 -4.56 -6.90 -10.52
CA PRO A 5 -4.52 -6.61 -9.10
C PRO A 5 -5.14 -7.75 -8.29
N ASN A 6 -4.44 -8.18 -7.24
CA ASN A 6 -4.90 -9.21 -6.31
C ASN A 6 -4.80 -8.77 -4.84
N ARG A 7 -4.28 -7.56 -4.59
CA ARG A 7 -4.15 -6.94 -3.27
C ARG A 7 -4.33 -5.44 -3.38
N TRP A 8 -4.77 -4.81 -2.28
CA TRP A 8 -4.92 -3.37 -2.22
C TRP A 8 -4.42 -2.86 -0.87
N LEU A 9 -3.62 -1.80 -0.94
CA LEU A 9 -3.25 -1.02 0.23
C LEU A 9 -4.13 0.21 0.28
N HIS A 10 -4.76 0.46 1.42
CA HIS A 10 -5.80 1.47 1.59
C HIS A 10 -5.40 2.51 2.61
N LEU A 11 -5.81 3.75 2.34
CA LEU A 11 -5.88 4.82 3.31
C LEU A 11 -7.32 5.33 3.35
N ARG A 12 -7.95 5.23 4.52
CA ARG A 12 -9.31 5.70 4.78
C ARG A 12 -9.26 6.93 5.69
N HIS A 13 -10.07 7.94 5.39
CA HIS A 13 -10.25 9.09 6.27
C HIS A 13 -11.74 9.42 6.43
N PRO A 14 -12.26 9.71 7.65
CA PRO A 14 -13.68 9.94 7.88
C PRO A 14 -14.26 11.11 7.08
N GLU A 15 -13.48 12.17 6.93
CA GLU A 15 -13.82 13.35 6.10
C GLU A 15 -13.55 13.15 4.60
N GLY A 16 -12.81 12.10 4.24
CA GLY A 16 -12.40 11.80 2.87
C GLY A 16 -11.25 12.66 2.33
N PHE A 17 -10.99 12.48 1.03
CA PHE A 17 -9.88 13.09 0.31
C PHE A 17 -10.41 14.17 -0.63
N ASP A 18 -9.89 15.39 -0.52
CA ASP A 18 -9.99 16.40 -1.57
C ASP A 18 -8.98 16.10 -2.70
N GLU A 19 -8.95 16.93 -3.74
CA GLU A 19 -8.04 16.75 -4.87
C GLU A 19 -6.57 16.82 -4.45
N VAL A 20 -6.22 17.78 -3.59
CA VAL A 20 -4.84 17.97 -3.12
C VAL A 20 -4.34 16.76 -2.33
N ARG A 21 -5.16 16.24 -1.42
CA ARG A 21 -4.85 15.06 -0.61
C ARG A 21 -4.74 13.80 -1.48
N PHE A 22 -5.62 13.66 -2.48
CA PHE A 22 -5.53 12.52 -3.38
C PHE A 22 -4.31 12.62 -4.32
N ASP A 23 -3.96 13.81 -4.79
CA ASP A 23 -2.73 14.05 -5.56
C ASP A 23 -1.48 13.74 -4.73
N ALA A 24 -1.48 14.12 -3.44
CA ALA A 24 -0.44 13.76 -2.50
C ALA A 24 -0.34 12.23 -2.32
N PHE A 25 -1.48 11.53 -2.17
CA PHE A 25 -1.52 10.07 -2.14
C PHE A 25 -0.94 9.45 -3.42
N CYS A 26 -1.27 10.01 -4.59
CA CYS A 26 -0.78 9.52 -5.87
C CYS A 26 0.73 9.76 -6.03
N ALA A 27 1.24 10.93 -5.64
CA ALA A 27 2.65 11.24 -5.63
C ALA A 27 3.43 10.27 -4.73
N PHE A 28 2.88 10.02 -3.55
CA PHE A 28 3.41 9.05 -2.63
C PHE A 28 3.47 7.63 -3.25
N CYS A 29 2.38 7.13 -3.82
CA CYS A 29 2.35 5.80 -4.45
C CYS A 29 3.41 5.65 -5.56
N ARG A 30 3.68 6.74 -6.32
CA ARG A 30 4.76 6.75 -7.32
C ARG A 30 6.15 6.57 -6.68
N ILE A 31 6.43 7.27 -5.57
CA ILE A 31 7.71 7.14 -4.86
C ILE A 31 7.89 5.72 -4.34
N TRP A 32 6.86 5.18 -3.68
CA TRP A 32 6.89 3.82 -3.16
C TRP A 32 7.06 2.77 -4.27
N GLY A 33 6.36 2.93 -5.40
CA GLY A 33 6.54 2.07 -6.58
C GLY A 33 7.99 2.06 -7.07
N LYS A 34 8.67 3.22 -7.09
CA LYS A 34 10.10 3.31 -7.43
C LYS A 34 11.02 2.65 -6.40
N LEU A 35 10.70 2.72 -5.12
CA LEU A 35 11.44 2.00 -4.08
C LEU A 35 11.32 0.48 -4.26
N VAL A 36 10.11 -0.01 -4.56
CA VAL A 36 9.87 -1.43 -4.84
C VAL A 36 10.64 -1.89 -6.08
N GLU A 37 10.57 -1.13 -7.18
CA GLU A 37 11.34 -1.40 -8.40
C GLU A 37 12.84 -1.50 -8.12
N ALA A 38 13.40 -0.52 -7.39
CA ALA A 38 14.83 -0.48 -7.06
C ALA A 38 15.26 -1.68 -6.20
N TYR A 39 14.48 -2.03 -5.19
CA TYR A 39 14.77 -3.17 -4.31
C TYR A 39 14.69 -4.50 -5.04
N LEU A 40 13.70 -4.68 -5.93
CA LEU A 40 13.58 -5.89 -6.74
C LEU A 40 14.75 -6.02 -7.72
N ALA A 41 15.23 -4.91 -8.29
CA ALA A 41 16.42 -4.90 -9.12
C ALA A 41 17.67 -5.33 -8.34
N GLU A 42 17.86 -4.83 -7.11
CA GLU A 42 19.00 -5.20 -6.25
C GLU A 42 18.95 -6.68 -5.82
N ARG A 43 17.78 -7.17 -5.39
CA ARG A 43 17.59 -8.54 -4.89
C ARG A 43 17.81 -9.62 -5.95
N ARG A 44 17.58 -9.32 -7.23
CA ARG A 44 17.91 -10.22 -8.35
C ARG A 44 19.38 -10.65 -8.35
N HIS A 45 20.27 -9.83 -7.79
CA HIS A 45 21.70 -10.12 -7.74
C HIS A 45 22.15 -10.89 -6.49
N ILE A 46 21.35 -10.86 -5.41
CA ILE A 46 21.75 -11.38 -4.09
C ILE A 46 21.23 -12.80 -3.87
N MET A 47 20.14 -13.18 -4.52
CA MET A 47 19.49 -14.45 -4.27
C MET A 47 19.45 -15.26 -5.56
N GLY A 48 20.28 -16.30 -5.65
CA GLY A 48 20.05 -17.43 -6.57
C GLY A 48 18.81 -18.24 -6.20
N LEU A 49 17.75 -17.57 -5.73
CA LEU A 49 16.50 -18.16 -5.29
C LEU A 49 15.58 -18.37 -6.49
N VAL A 50 14.96 -19.53 -6.43
CA VAL A 50 13.98 -20.10 -7.33
C VAL A 50 12.80 -19.14 -7.55
N GLY A 51 12.69 -18.59 -8.77
CA GLY A 51 11.51 -17.89 -9.27
C GLY A 51 11.66 -16.36 -9.37
N GLU A 52 11.27 -15.80 -10.52
CA GLU A 52 11.12 -14.34 -10.66
C GLU A 52 10.02 -13.85 -9.71
N ILE A 53 10.37 -12.98 -8.76
CA ILE A 53 9.39 -12.25 -7.96
C ILE A 53 8.68 -11.27 -8.90
N GLU A 54 7.41 -11.52 -9.17
CA GLU A 54 6.56 -10.60 -9.90
C GLU A 54 5.87 -9.69 -8.89
N TYR A 55 6.05 -8.38 -9.02
CA TYR A 55 5.38 -7.38 -8.21
C TYR A 55 4.97 -6.23 -9.11
N VAL A 56 3.68 -5.99 -9.22
CA VAL A 56 3.13 -4.98 -10.14
C VAL A 56 2.39 -3.93 -9.33
N VAL A 57 2.76 -2.67 -9.54
CA VAL A 57 2.11 -1.51 -8.91
C VAL A 57 1.19 -0.85 -9.94
N PHE A 58 -0.09 -0.70 -9.59
CA PHE A 58 -1.09 -0.11 -10.48
C PHE A 58 -1.34 1.37 -10.16
N PRO A 59 -2.00 2.10 -11.07
CA PRO A 59 -2.48 3.45 -10.75
C PRO A 59 -3.36 3.46 -9.49
N PRO A 60 -3.13 4.41 -8.57
CA PRO A 60 -3.99 4.63 -7.42
C PRO A 60 -5.44 4.91 -7.84
N THR A 61 -6.38 4.51 -6.99
CA THR A 61 -7.81 4.78 -7.17
C THR A 61 -8.39 5.47 -5.96
N LEU A 62 -9.51 6.17 -6.16
CA LEU A 62 -10.29 6.80 -5.11
C LEU A 62 -11.71 6.21 -5.16
N SER A 63 -12.26 5.84 -4.01
CA SER A 63 -13.64 5.38 -3.90
C SER A 63 -14.64 6.46 -4.32
N GLU A 64 -15.85 6.07 -4.70
CA GLU A 64 -16.90 7.02 -5.13
C GLU A 64 -17.27 8.05 -4.06
N ASP A 65 -17.31 7.63 -2.79
CA ASP A 65 -17.53 8.51 -1.63
C ASP A 65 -16.28 9.31 -1.25
N ARG A 66 -15.18 9.12 -1.97
CA ARG A 66 -13.87 9.74 -1.76
C ARG A 66 -13.27 9.49 -0.38
N LYS A 67 -13.72 8.48 0.35
CA LYS A 67 -13.23 8.18 1.70
C LYS A 67 -12.06 7.22 1.73
N ILE A 68 -11.83 6.47 0.64
CA ILE A 68 -10.80 5.44 0.57
C ILE A 68 -9.95 5.66 -0.67
N ALA A 69 -8.71 6.09 -0.46
CA ALA A 69 -7.67 6.04 -1.47
C ALA A 69 -7.00 4.66 -1.44
N SER A 70 -6.80 4.05 -2.60
CA SER A 70 -6.29 2.68 -2.70
C SER A 70 -5.14 2.59 -3.69
N LEU A 71 -4.11 1.81 -3.34
CA LEU A 71 -3.07 1.39 -4.25
C LEU A 71 -3.27 -0.10 -4.58
N PRO A 72 -3.77 -0.44 -5.79
CA PRO A 72 -3.86 -1.82 -6.23
C PRO A 72 -2.48 -2.38 -6.54
N LEU A 73 -2.28 -3.66 -6.20
CA LEU A 73 -1.04 -4.41 -6.36
C LEU A 73 -1.32 -5.78 -6.96
N GLY A 74 -0.37 -6.31 -7.71
CA GLY A 74 -0.43 -7.64 -8.32
C GLY A 74 0.91 -8.37 -8.27
N GLY A 75 0.91 -9.61 -8.76
CA GLY A 75 2.12 -10.44 -8.89
C GLY A 75 2.15 -11.67 -7.97
N SER A 76 3.29 -12.37 -7.97
CA SER A 76 3.51 -13.67 -7.33
C SER A 76 4.01 -13.53 -5.88
N ASN A 77 3.29 -14.20 -4.98
CA ASN A 77 3.49 -14.11 -3.54
C ASN A 77 4.68 -14.93 -3.07
N THR A 78 5.71 -14.30 -2.51
CA THR A 78 6.57 -14.96 -1.52
C THR A 78 6.34 -14.30 -0.17
N ILE A 79 6.19 -15.09 0.90
CA ILE A 79 5.91 -14.59 2.26
C ILE A 79 6.94 -13.52 2.68
N GLY A 80 8.20 -13.66 2.25
CA GLY A 80 9.27 -12.71 2.56
C GLY A 80 9.17 -11.36 1.84
N SER A 81 8.70 -11.30 0.60
CA SER A 81 8.55 -10.01 -0.12
C SER A 81 7.36 -9.20 0.39
N ARG A 82 6.28 -9.88 0.80
CA ARG A 82 5.06 -9.25 1.31
C ARG A 82 5.28 -8.51 2.63
N SER A 83 5.82 -9.20 3.65
CA SER A 83 6.06 -8.58 4.96
C SER A 83 7.03 -7.39 4.90
N PHE A 84 7.99 -7.43 3.98
CA PHE A 84 8.97 -6.36 3.83
C PHE A 84 8.34 -5.08 3.22
N PHE A 85 7.66 -5.22 2.08
CA PHE A 85 7.16 -4.07 1.34
C PHE A 85 5.84 -3.52 1.87
N GLU A 86 4.88 -4.42 2.12
CA GLU A 86 3.49 -4.07 2.38
C GLU A 86 3.27 -3.72 3.85
N ASP A 87 4.17 -4.15 4.74
CA ASP A 87 4.07 -3.89 6.18
C ASP A 87 5.03 -2.80 6.65
N HIS A 88 6.32 -2.84 6.28
CA HIS A 88 7.31 -1.91 6.82
C HIS A 88 7.47 -0.62 5.99
N HIS A 89 7.54 -0.76 4.66
CA HIS A 89 7.78 0.38 3.77
C HIS A 89 6.54 1.19 3.47
N TRP A 90 5.36 0.55 3.47
CA TRP A 90 4.08 1.22 3.27
C TRP A 90 3.66 2.14 4.43
N ARG A 91 4.12 1.86 5.66
CA ARG A 91 3.87 2.75 6.81
C ARG A 91 4.67 4.04 6.75
N ARG A 92 5.97 3.95 6.47
CA ARG A 92 6.86 5.13 6.32
C ARG A 92 6.46 6.06 5.19
N ALA A 93 5.80 5.45 4.24
CA ALA A 93 5.30 6.02 3.02
C ALA A 93 4.31 7.17 3.28
N TRP A 94 3.48 7.03 4.31
CA TRP A 94 2.43 8.00 4.64
C TRP A 94 2.80 9.03 5.68
N GLU A 95 4.01 8.96 6.25
CA GLU A 95 4.56 10.00 7.13
C GLU A 95 4.66 11.38 6.45
N ASN A 96 4.43 11.44 5.12
CA ASN A 96 4.40 12.68 4.34
C ASN A 96 3.04 13.40 4.36
N PHE A 97 2.01 12.82 4.97
CA PHE A 97 0.75 13.53 5.21
C PHE A 97 0.82 14.38 6.48
N ASP A 98 -0.02 15.41 6.54
CA ASP A 98 -0.17 16.22 7.75
C ASP A 98 -0.58 15.36 8.95
N VAL A 99 0.01 15.65 10.11
CA VAL A 99 -0.20 14.85 11.33
C VAL A 99 -1.67 14.84 11.76
N HIS A 100 -2.41 15.95 11.59
CA HIS A 100 -3.81 16.02 11.95
C HIS A 100 -4.66 15.12 11.06
N PHE A 101 -4.33 15.03 9.77
CA PHE A 101 -4.97 14.09 8.86
C PHE A 101 -4.67 12.64 9.29
N LEU A 102 -3.42 12.33 9.61
CA LEU A 102 -3.02 10.96 9.99
C LEU A 102 -3.61 10.50 11.34
N MET A 103 -3.95 11.43 12.23
CA MET A 103 -4.57 11.11 13.53
C MET A 103 -5.97 10.49 13.40
N GLU A 104 -6.69 10.79 12.33
CA GLU A 104 -8.03 10.25 12.07
C GLU A 104 -8.04 9.23 10.93
N ALA A 105 -6.92 9.10 10.21
CA ALA A 105 -6.77 8.15 9.13
C ALA A 105 -6.59 6.72 9.64
N GLU A 106 -7.14 5.78 8.89
CA GLU A 106 -6.92 4.35 9.05
C GLU A 106 -6.28 3.76 7.82
N GLU A 107 -5.42 2.79 8.06
CA GLU A 107 -4.78 2.01 7.04
C GLU A 107 -5.34 0.61 6.95
N GLY A 108 -5.43 0.09 5.73
CA GLY A 108 -5.95 -1.24 5.50
C GLY A 108 -5.21 -1.99 4.41
N ILE A 109 -5.16 -3.31 4.56
CA ILE A 109 -4.68 -4.21 3.51
C ILE A 109 -5.82 -5.17 3.17
N THR A 110 -6.22 -5.22 1.90
CA THR A 110 -7.25 -6.13 1.40
C THR A 110 -6.65 -7.37 0.76
N GLU A 111 -7.04 -8.54 1.27
CA GLU A 111 -6.45 -9.83 0.91
C GLU A 111 -7.51 -10.95 0.92
N ASP A 112 -7.29 -11.99 0.10
CA ASP A 112 -8.11 -13.20 0.14
C ASP A 112 -7.72 -14.06 1.35
N CYS A 113 -8.66 -14.25 2.28
CA CYS A 113 -8.47 -15.08 3.47
C CYS A 113 -9.13 -16.47 3.33
N GLY A 114 -9.40 -16.92 2.10
CA GLY A 114 -10.06 -18.20 1.80
C GLY A 114 -11.57 -18.19 2.03
N LYS A 115 -12.12 -17.07 2.55
CA LYS A 115 -13.55 -16.81 2.72
C LYS A 115 -14.02 -15.59 1.89
N GLY A 116 -13.17 -15.12 0.99
CA GLY A 116 -13.35 -13.87 0.25
C GLY A 116 -12.32 -12.82 0.63
N MET A 117 -12.43 -11.66 -0.01
CA MET A 117 -11.56 -10.52 0.25
C MET A 117 -11.95 -9.85 1.58
N HIS A 118 -10.97 -9.63 2.45
CA HIS A 118 -11.17 -8.92 3.71
C HIS A 118 -10.12 -7.82 3.89
N THR A 119 -10.54 -6.68 4.44
CA THR A 119 -9.65 -5.57 4.77
C THR A 119 -9.43 -5.50 6.28
N ASN A 120 -8.18 -5.68 6.70
CA ASN A 120 -7.79 -5.46 8.10
C ASN A 120 -7.42 -3.99 8.29
N TRP A 121 -8.24 -3.24 9.04
CA TRP A 121 -8.02 -1.80 9.32
C TRP A 121 -7.26 -1.58 10.63
N ARG A 122 -6.34 -0.60 10.65
CA ARG A 122 -5.68 -0.09 11.86
C ARG A 122 -5.50 1.42 11.77
N GLN A 123 -5.46 2.13 12.90
CA GLN A 123 -5.18 3.57 12.89
C GLN A 123 -3.75 3.83 12.39
N CYS A 124 -3.57 4.90 11.60
CA CYS A 124 -2.25 5.28 11.10
C CYS A 124 -1.34 5.78 12.24
N LEU A 125 -1.91 6.58 13.15
CA LEU A 125 -1.23 7.02 14.37
C LEU A 125 -1.99 6.50 15.59
N HIS A 126 -1.30 5.77 16.46
CA HIS A 126 -1.81 5.47 17.78
C HIS A 126 -1.65 6.73 18.63
N ARG A 127 -2.76 7.26 19.18
CA ARG A 127 -2.65 8.15 20.34
C ARG A 127 -1.99 7.32 21.44
N GLU A 128 -0.81 7.71 21.90
CA GLU A 128 -0.31 7.18 23.16
C GLU A 128 -1.37 7.52 24.21
N SER A 129 -1.95 6.49 24.82
CA SER A 129 -2.91 6.65 25.90
C SER A 129 -2.24 7.43 27.02
N GLU A 130 -2.75 8.61 27.35
CA GLU A 130 -2.42 9.34 28.58
C GLU A 130 -2.77 8.52 29.84
#